data_AF-A0A1W0WFN6-F1
#
_entry.id   AF-A0A1W0WFN6-F1
#
_cell.length_a   1.000
_cell.length_b   1.000
_cell.length_c   1.000
_cell.angle_alpha   90.00
_cell.angle_beta   90.00
_cell.angle_gamma   90.00
#
_symmetry.space_group_name_H-M   'P 1'
#
loop_
_entity.id
_entity.type
_entity.pdbx_description
1 polymer ?
#
loop_
_entity_poly.entity_id
_entity_poly.type
_entity_poly.pdbx_seq_one_letter_code
_entity_poly.pdbx_strand_id
1 'polypeptide(L)'
;MFTLNVSTALTIMRDRESAVDHKNCTLSSQQSYALNILPIILAILIILSQLFNLVIFRLWHLKEPFVLLHVSLAFCSLLVGTTGLMTPVIRLLPWREPLSVTFTNISIRGYEFLHTLSLVHLVAISVDRWWSVEFAVKYRSLISRRRICGVICLSWVVTVVLTCPAFVVYWNGFEFYCNKPLINIKAATRGYRIWEIFHGPVILCLLLIFQLRIMVIAVTVKLRVYLARRRPGVVDQALQTNPAPRMVHLVWSSLRASMFILFFGLLADLPFALDPERLTSNRIVLRILFMLPTIQHMYSPVVYLLFFPQFRAVLARACALLSRPVMRPQRRSAQPPIGNAAFAMVSVPVARPVARPVARPVARPVAQPVAQPVARPVARPRCLP
;
A
#
# COMPACT_ATOMS: atom_id res chain seq x y z
N MET A 1 -35.55 -2.01 -21.16
CA MET A 1 -36.36 -1.08 -20.36
C MET A 1 -35.49 -0.16 -19.49
N PHE A 2 -34.37 0.33 -20.04
CA PHE A 2 -33.39 1.20 -19.37
C PHE A 2 -32.94 2.26 -20.38
N THR A 3 -33.79 3.27 -20.56
CA THR A 3 -33.43 4.54 -21.20
C THR A 3 -34.21 5.61 -20.45
N LEU A 4 -33.77 5.93 -19.24
CA LEU A 4 -34.19 7.16 -18.57
C LEU A 4 -33.66 8.30 -19.43
N ASN A 5 -34.59 8.95 -20.13
CA ASN A 5 -34.34 9.98 -21.11
C ASN A 5 -33.59 11.13 -20.42
N VAL A 6 -32.38 11.44 -20.90
CA VAL A 6 -31.52 12.50 -20.35
C VAL A 6 -32.28 13.84 -20.27
N SER A 7 -33.25 14.04 -21.16
CA SER A 7 -34.18 15.17 -21.17
C SER A 7 -35.07 15.24 -19.93
N THR A 8 -35.55 14.11 -19.40
CA THR A 8 -36.40 14.04 -18.19
C THR A 8 -35.58 14.30 -16.92
N ALA A 9 -34.32 13.84 -16.89
CA ALA A 9 -33.39 14.20 -15.82
C ALA A 9 -33.09 15.71 -15.82
N LEU A 10 -32.94 16.32 -16.99
CA LEU A 10 -32.75 17.77 -17.14
C LEU A 10 -33.99 18.60 -16.74
N THR A 11 -35.21 18.09 -16.97
CA THR A 11 -36.44 18.79 -16.56
C THR A 11 -36.64 18.74 -15.04
N ILE A 12 -36.38 17.59 -14.41
CA ILE A 12 -36.41 17.46 -12.94
C ILE A 12 -35.34 18.36 -12.28
N MET A 13 -34.20 18.58 -12.94
CA MET A 13 -33.15 19.49 -12.46
C MET A 13 -33.56 20.97 -12.58
N ARG A 14 -34.32 21.33 -13.62
CA ARG A 14 -34.83 22.69 -13.85
C ARG A 14 -35.99 23.05 -12.90
N ASP A 15 -36.89 22.13 -12.60
CA ASP A 15 -38.00 22.38 -11.66
C ASP A 15 -37.54 22.45 -10.19
N ARG A 16 -36.33 21.96 -9.88
CA ARG A 16 -35.71 22.12 -8.56
C ARG A 16 -35.00 23.46 -8.38
N GLU A 17 -34.79 24.21 -9.46
CA GLU A 17 -34.07 25.49 -9.50
C GLU A 17 -34.92 26.64 -8.91
N SER A 18 -36.24 26.52 -8.94
CA SER A 18 -37.21 27.54 -8.47
C SER A 18 -37.53 27.49 -6.98
N ALA A 19 -36.95 26.55 -6.22
CA ALA A 19 -37.12 26.43 -4.76
C ALA A 19 -35.79 26.40 -3.98
N VAL A 20 -34.70 26.95 -4.55
CA VAL A 20 -33.39 27.02 -3.89
C VAL A 20 -33.31 28.28 -3.05
N ASP A 21 -33.75 28.16 -1.79
CA ASP A 21 -33.32 29.03 -0.70
C ASP A 21 -31.79 29.19 -0.80
N HIS A 22 -31.33 30.40 -1.14
CA HIS A 22 -29.91 30.69 -1.33
C HIS A 22 -29.21 30.60 0.03
N LYS A 23 -28.83 29.39 0.43
CA LYS A 23 -28.06 29.14 1.65
C LYS A 23 -26.83 30.04 1.61
N ASN A 24 -26.73 30.96 2.56
CA ASN A 24 -25.59 31.85 2.67
C ASN A 24 -24.31 31.02 2.88
N CYS A 25 -23.47 30.96 1.84
CA CYS A 25 -22.23 30.18 1.83
C CYS A 25 -21.02 30.98 2.32
N THR A 26 -21.24 32.14 2.95
CA THR A 26 -20.17 32.86 3.64
C THR A 26 -19.75 32.10 4.90
N LEU A 27 -18.46 31.82 5.00
CA LEU A 27 -17.84 31.10 6.11
C LEU A 27 -17.14 32.10 7.03
N SER A 28 -17.30 31.94 8.35
CA SER A 28 -16.43 32.64 9.29
C SER A 28 -14.97 32.16 9.15
N SER A 29 -14.00 32.97 9.59
CA SER A 29 -12.57 32.60 9.53
C SER A 29 -12.29 31.26 10.22
N GLN A 30 -12.94 31.00 11.36
CA GLN A 30 -12.80 29.74 12.10
C GLN A 30 -13.41 28.56 11.35
N GLN A 31 -14.58 28.75 10.72
CA GLN A 31 -15.22 27.70 9.91
C GLN A 31 -14.40 27.40 8.65
N SER A 32 -13.89 28.43 7.96
CA SER A 32 -13.04 28.28 6.78
C SER A 32 -11.75 27.53 7.10
N TYR A 33 -11.10 27.87 8.23
CA TYR A 33 -9.91 27.15 8.68
C TYR A 33 -10.21 25.66 8.91
N ALA A 34 -11.29 25.36 9.62
CA ALA A 34 -11.65 24.00 9.98
C ALA A 34 -12.14 23.13 8.82
N LEU A 35 -12.95 23.70 7.91
CA LEU A 35 -13.61 22.96 6.84
C LEU A 35 -12.79 22.88 5.55
N ASN A 36 -11.86 23.83 5.35
CA ASN A 36 -11.09 23.95 4.12
C ASN A 36 -9.58 23.90 4.37
N ILE A 37 -9.02 24.89 5.10
CA ILE A 37 -7.56 25.06 5.19
C ILE A 37 -6.87 23.85 5.85
N LEU A 38 -7.37 23.39 7.00
CA LEU A 38 -6.79 22.26 7.71
C LEU A 38 -6.85 20.95 6.89
N PRO A 39 -7.99 20.54 6.32
CA PRO A 39 -8.06 19.39 5.41
C PRO A 39 -7.14 19.51 4.19
N ILE A 40 -7.01 20.71 3.59
CA ILE A 40 -6.10 20.94 2.44
C ILE A 40 -4.65 20.71 2.86
N ILE A 41 -4.21 21.27 3.99
CA ILE A 41 -2.85 21.10 4.50
C ILE A 41 -2.57 19.61 4.74
N LEU A 42 -3.48 18.91 5.43
CA LEU A 42 -3.32 17.49 5.71
C LEU A 42 -3.28 16.64 4.42
N ALA A 43 -4.15 16.92 3.46
CA ALA A 43 -4.17 16.24 2.16
C ALA A 43 -2.86 16.46 1.38
N ILE A 44 -2.34 17.68 1.33
CA ILE A 44 -1.05 18.00 0.70
C ILE A 44 0.09 17.26 1.39
N LEU A 45 0.13 17.24 2.72
CA LEU A 45 1.16 16.53 3.47
C LEU A 45 1.11 15.01 3.22
N ILE A 46 -0.09 14.42 3.13
CA ILE A 46 -0.25 13.01 2.72
C ILE A 46 0.34 12.81 1.32
N ILE A 47 -0.06 13.64 0.35
CA ILE A 47 0.40 13.53 -1.03
C ILE A 47 1.93 13.61 -1.11
N LEU A 48 2.54 14.62 -0.48
CA LEU A 48 3.99 14.79 -0.46
C LEU A 48 4.70 13.61 0.21
N SER A 49 4.19 13.14 1.35
CA SER A 49 4.73 12.00 2.08
C SER A 49 4.71 10.71 1.24
N GLN A 50 3.59 10.45 0.56
CA GLN A 50 3.45 9.23 -0.24
C GLN A 50 4.16 9.32 -1.59
N LEU A 51 4.23 10.49 -2.22
CA LEU A 51 5.09 10.70 -3.39
C LEU A 51 6.55 10.47 -3.05
N PHE A 52 7.03 10.97 -1.91
CA PHE A 52 8.39 10.68 -1.42
C PHE A 52 8.64 9.18 -1.31
N ASN A 53 7.75 8.42 -0.67
CA ASN A 53 7.86 6.97 -0.59
C ASN A 53 7.91 6.29 -1.96
N LEU A 54 6.99 6.66 -2.87
CA LEU A 54 6.90 6.08 -4.20
C LEU A 54 8.14 6.38 -5.06
N VAL A 55 8.73 7.57 -4.93
CA VAL A 55 9.99 7.93 -5.60
C VAL A 55 11.12 7.02 -5.11
N ILE A 56 11.29 6.86 -3.80
CA ILE A 56 12.35 5.99 -3.26
C ILE A 56 12.12 4.53 -3.64
N PHE A 57 10.87 4.06 -3.56
CA PHE A 57 10.54 2.73 -4.05
C PHE A 57 10.82 2.63 -5.55
N ARG A 58 10.53 3.63 -6.38
CA ARG A 58 10.84 3.57 -7.82
C ARG A 58 12.34 3.39 -8.08
N LEU A 59 13.19 4.11 -7.35
CA LEU A 59 14.65 4.03 -7.47
C LEU A 59 15.25 2.72 -6.92
N TRP A 60 14.49 1.98 -6.12
CA TRP A 60 14.92 0.70 -5.58
C TRP A 60 14.71 -0.43 -6.60
N HIS A 61 15.75 -0.83 -7.32
CA HIS A 61 15.66 -1.87 -8.37
C HIS A 61 15.51 -3.30 -7.82
N LEU A 62 16.33 -3.70 -6.84
CA LEU A 62 16.35 -5.06 -6.29
C LEU A 62 15.48 -5.16 -5.03
N LYS A 63 14.15 -5.07 -5.21
CA LYS A 63 13.19 -5.19 -4.10
C LYS A 63 12.85 -6.64 -3.82
N GLU A 64 12.69 -6.98 -2.56
CA GLU A 64 12.05 -8.23 -2.17
C GLU A 64 10.54 -8.18 -2.52
N PRO A 65 9.91 -9.33 -2.89
CA PRO A 65 8.54 -9.34 -3.37
C PRO A 65 7.52 -8.70 -2.41
N PHE A 66 7.68 -8.85 -1.09
CA PHE A 66 6.75 -8.27 -0.11
C PHE A 66 6.77 -6.74 -0.09
N VAL A 67 7.85 -6.10 -0.55
CA VAL A 67 7.93 -4.63 -0.61
C VAL A 67 6.86 -4.07 -1.56
N LEU A 68 6.35 -4.87 -2.51
CA LEU A 68 5.22 -4.47 -3.34
C LEU A 68 3.95 -4.18 -2.53
N LEU A 69 3.72 -4.83 -1.38
CA LEU A 69 2.59 -4.50 -0.50
C LEU A 69 2.73 -3.08 0.07
N HIS A 70 3.95 -2.69 0.45
CA HIS A 70 4.24 -1.33 0.91
C HIS A 70 4.12 -0.29 -0.20
N VAL A 71 4.51 -0.63 -1.44
CA VAL A 71 4.28 0.23 -2.61
C VAL A 71 2.79 0.40 -2.87
N SER A 72 2.01 -0.67 -2.79
CA SER A 72 0.55 -0.62 -2.95
C SER A 72 -0.11 0.21 -1.86
N LEU A 73 0.32 0.06 -0.60
CA LEU A 73 -0.15 0.88 0.53
C LEU A 73 0.17 2.37 0.35
N ALA A 74 1.38 2.70 -0.13
CA ALA A 74 1.77 4.08 -0.41
C ALA A 74 0.95 4.68 -1.56
N PHE A 75 0.72 3.92 -2.64
CA PHE A 75 -0.15 4.34 -3.74
C PHE A 75 -1.60 4.54 -3.30
N CYS A 76 -2.14 3.60 -2.51
CA CYS A 76 -3.47 3.73 -1.92
C CYS A 76 -3.59 5.00 -1.04
N SER A 77 -2.59 5.24 -0.19
CA SER A 77 -2.56 6.41 0.69
C SER A 77 -2.39 7.72 -0.09
N LEU A 78 -1.68 7.71 -1.22
CA LEU A 78 -1.63 8.84 -2.15
C LEU A 78 -3.03 9.15 -2.69
N LEU A 79 -3.77 8.13 -3.11
CA LEU A 79 -5.15 8.29 -3.59
C LEU A 79 -6.10 8.79 -2.50
N VAL A 80 -5.90 8.37 -1.24
CA VAL A 80 -6.63 8.92 -0.08
C VAL A 80 -6.39 10.43 0.03
N GLY A 81 -5.12 10.86 -0.03
CA GLY A 81 -4.77 12.29 -0.01
C GLY A 81 -5.40 13.08 -1.16
N THR A 82 -5.34 12.56 -2.39
CA THR A 82 -5.94 13.24 -3.56
C THR A 82 -7.46 13.32 -3.45
N THR A 83 -8.12 12.27 -2.96
CA THR A 83 -9.58 12.25 -2.81
C THR A 83 -10.03 13.13 -1.65
N GLY A 84 -9.25 13.18 -0.56
CA GLY A 84 -9.50 14.08 0.58
C GLY A 84 -9.39 15.57 0.24
N LEU A 85 -8.64 15.93 -0.79
CA LEU A 85 -8.54 17.31 -1.29
C LEU A 85 -9.81 17.77 -2.01
N MET A 86 -10.61 16.85 -2.56
CA MET A 86 -11.75 17.21 -3.42
C MET A 86 -12.84 17.96 -2.66
N THR A 87 -13.24 17.49 -1.48
CA THR A 87 -14.29 18.11 -0.67
C THR A 87 -14.02 19.59 -0.33
N PRO A 88 -12.85 19.98 0.24
CA PRO A 88 -12.57 21.39 0.50
C PRO A 88 -12.41 22.22 -0.77
N VAL A 89 -11.88 21.65 -1.87
CA VAL A 89 -11.82 22.36 -3.16
C VAL A 89 -13.21 22.67 -3.70
N ILE A 90 -14.15 21.72 -3.63
CA ILE A 90 -15.55 21.93 -4.03
C ILE A 90 -16.20 23.06 -3.22
N ARG A 91 -15.86 23.20 -1.93
CA ARG A 91 -16.36 24.30 -1.08
C ARG A 91 -15.75 25.66 -1.38
N LEU A 92 -14.52 25.71 -1.90
CA LEU A 92 -13.86 26.96 -2.30
C LEU A 92 -14.34 27.47 -3.66
N LEU A 93 -14.88 26.59 -4.50
CA LEU A 93 -15.54 26.96 -5.74
C LEU A 93 -16.99 27.43 -5.48
N PRO A 94 -17.59 28.21 -6.40
CA PRO A 94 -18.99 28.62 -6.28
C PRO A 94 -19.90 27.40 -6.09
N TRP A 95 -20.63 27.38 -4.97
CA TRP A 95 -21.53 26.28 -4.64
C TRP A 95 -22.73 26.28 -5.59
N ARG A 96 -22.86 25.23 -6.40
CA ARG A 96 -23.98 25.06 -7.34
C ARG A 96 -24.62 23.70 -7.08
N GLU A 97 -25.81 23.74 -6.49
CA GLU A 97 -26.61 22.53 -6.35
C GLU A 97 -27.19 22.14 -7.72
N PRO A 98 -27.21 20.84 -8.08
CA PRO A 98 -26.82 19.65 -7.31
C PRO A 98 -25.41 19.12 -7.63
N LEU A 99 -24.63 19.82 -8.45
CA LEU A 99 -23.29 19.39 -8.87
C LEU A 99 -22.35 19.27 -7.67
N SER A 100 -22.25 20.32 -6.84
CA SER A 100 -21.38 20.32 -5.65
C SER A 100 -21.72 19.18 -4.68
N VAL A 101 -23.01 18.90 -4.50
CA VAL A 101 -23.52 17.77 -3.70
C VAL A 101 -23.06 16.43 -4.28
N THR A 102 -23.23 16.24 -5.59
CA THR A 102 -22.88 14.99 -6.27
C THR A 102 -21.38 14.71 -6.21
N PHE A 103 -20.54 15.70 -6.51
CA PHE A 103 -19.08 15.56 -6.45
C PHE A 103 -18.60 15.35 -5.01
N THR A 104 -19.21 16.02 -4.03
CA THR A 104 -18.88 15.81 -2.62
C THR A 104 -19.21 14.38 -2.20
N ASN A 105 -20.38 13.86 -2.58
CA ASN A 105 -20.77 12.47 -2.29
C ASN A 105 -19.78 11.47 -2.89
N ILE A 106 -19.46 11.59 -4.19
CA ILE A 106 -18.47 10.74 -4.86
C ILE A 106 -17.12 10.80 -4.15
N SER A 107 -16.68 12.00 -3.76
CA SER A 107 -15.40 12.19 -3.08
C SER A 107 -15.34 11.46 -1.73
N ILE A 108 -16.40 11.53 -0.93
CA ILE A 108 -16.42 10.85 0.39
C ILE A 108 -16.48 9.34 0.22
N ARG A 109 -17.29 8.83 -0.72
CA ARG A 109 -17.34 7.40 -0.98
C ARG A 109 -16.00 6.87 -1.50
N GLY A 110 -15.32 7.64 -2.35
CA GLY A 110 -13.97 7.36 -2.79
C GLY A 110 -12.97 7.35 -1.62
N TYR A 111 -13.08 8.33 -0.71
CA TYR A 111 -12.23 8.41 0.48
C TYR A 111 -12.45 7.20 1.40
N GLU A 112 -13.70 6.88 1.74
CA GLU A 112 -14.08 5.71 2.55
C GLU A 112 -13.58 4.41 1.92
N PHE A 113 -13.76 4.23 0.60
CA PHE A 113 -13.26 3.08 -0.15
C PHE A 113 -11.75 2.92 -0.03
N LEU A 114 -11.00 3.99 -0.30
CA LEU A 114 -9.54 3.96 -0.33
C LEU A 114 -8.94 3.84 1.08
N HIS A 115 -9.60 4.42 2.08
CA HIS A 115 -9.21 4.23 3.47
C HIS A 115 -9.40 2.77 3.89
N THR A 116 -10.52 2.14 3.56
CA THR A 116 -10.74 0.71 3.85
C THR A 116 -9.79 -0.19 3.07
N LEU A 117 -9.51 0.15 1.81
CA LEU A 117 -8.48 -0.53 1.03
C LEU A 117 -7.12 -0.47 1.74
N SER A 118 -6.78 0.65 2.40
CA SER A 118 -5.54 0.77 3.15
C SER A 118 -5.51 -0.13 4.39
N LEU A 119 -6.62 -0.26 5.13
CA LEU A 119 -6.75 -1.20 6.24
C LEU A 119 -6.62 -2.66 5.77
N VAL A 120 -7.25 -3.02 4.65
CA VAL A 120 -7.10 -4.36 4.03
C VAL A 120 -5.65 -4.60 3.58
N HIS A 121 -4.94 -3.59 3.07
CA HIS A 121 -3.51 -3.70 2.77
C HIS A 121 -2.67 -3.88 4.04
N LEU A 122 -3.00 -3.23 5.15
CA LEU A 122 -2.34 -3.48 6.43
C LEU A 122 -2.59 -4.91 6.91
N VAL A 123 -3.79 -5.47 6.71
CA VAL A 123 -4.07 -6.89 7.02
C VAL A 123 -3.22 -7.80 6.12
N ALA A 124 -3.13 -7.50 4.83
CA ALA A 124 -2.27 -8.26 3.93
C ALA A 124 -0.79 -8.21 4.37
N ILE A 125 -0.30 -7.04 4.79
CA ILE A 125 1.05 -6.89 5.34
C ILE A 125 1.19 -7.68 6.65
N SER A 126 0.21 -7.66 7.56
CA SER A 126 0.30 -8.38 8.84
C SER A 126 0.32 -9.89 8.65
N VAL A 127 -0.51 -10.44 7.75
CA VAL A 127 -0.49 -11.86 7.38
C VAL A 127 0.85 -12.24 6.75
N ASP A 128 1.35 -11.42 5.83
CA ASP A 128 2.63 -11.62 5.19
C ASP A 128 3.79 -11.65 6.21
N ARG A 129 3.77 -10.75 7.21
CA ARG A 129 4.74 -10.74 8.31
C ARG A 129 4.60 -11.96 9.21
N TRP A 130 3.39 -12.35 9.61
CA TRP A 130 3.18 -13.54 10.42
C TRP A 130 3.73 -14.80 9.72
N TRP A 131 3.43 -14.98 8.44
CA TRP A 131 3.88 -16.15 7.69
C TRP A 131 5.40 -16.18 7.51
N SER A 132 6.03 -15.01 7.36
CA SER A 132 7.49 -14.89 7.29
C SER A 132 8.21 -15.27 8.58
N VAL A 133 7.56 -15.10 9.74
CA VAL A 133 8.12 -15.43 11.06
C VAL A 133 7.89 -16.89 11.40
N GLU A 134 6.67 -17.40 11.23
CA GLU A 134 6.30 -18.77 11.61
C GLU A 134 6.93 -19.81 10.67
N PHE A 135 6.95 -19.54 9.36
CA PHE A 135 7.39 -20.50 8.34
C PHE A 135 8.50 -19.94 7.44
N ALA A 136 9.52 -19.33 8.02
CA ALA A 136 10.55 -18.57 7.30
C ALA A 136 11.12 -19.26 6.04
N VAL A 137 11.54 -20.54 6.14
CA VAL A 137 12.16 -21.27 5.02
C VAL A 137 11.15 -21.58 3.92
N LYS A 138 10.00 -22.17 4.30
CA LYS A 138 8.94 -22.56 3.36
C LYS A 138 8.35 -21.34 2.66
N TYR A 139 8.03 -20.30 3.43
CA TYR A 139 7.49 -19.04 2.90
C TYR A 139 8.47 -18.37 1.91
N ARG A 140 9.78 -18.31 2.22
CA ARG A 140 10.77 -17.71 1.32
C ARG A 140 10.91 -18.45 -0.02
N SER A 141 10.77 -19.77 -0.03
CA SER A 141 10.78 -20.55 -1.27
C SER A 141 9.53 -20.35 -2.13
N LEU A 142 8.41 -19.98 -1.49
CA LEU A 142 7.10 -19.84 -2.12
C LEU A 142 6.80 -18.40 -2.54
N ILE A 143 7.44 -17.41 -1.93
CA ILE A 143 7.12 -16.01 -2.20
C ILE A 143 7.60 -15.59 -3.59
N SER A 144 6.68 -15.07 -4.39
CA SER A 144 6.98 -14.57 -5.74
C SER A 144 6.19 -13.31 -6.03
N ARG A 145 6.69 -12.50 -6.97
CA ARG A 145 6.04 -11.25 -7.38
C ARG A 145 4.60 -11.48 -7.85
N ARG A 146 4.34 -12.56 -8.60
CA ARG A 146 3.00 -12.90 -9.10
C ARG A 146 2.01 -13.17 -7.97
N ARG A 147 2.44 -13.89 -6.92
CA ARG A 147 1.59 -14.18 -5.76
C ARG A 147 1.28 -12.91 -4.98
N ILE A 148 2.27 -12.05 -4.74
CA ILE A 148 2.03 -10.75 -4.08
C ILE A 148 1.11 -9.85 -4.91
N CYS A 149 1.27 -9.79 -6.22
CA CYS A 149 0.31 -9.09 -7.09
C CYS A 149 -1.10 -9.68 -6.97
N GLY A 150 -1.23 -10.99 -6.89
CA GLY A 150 -2.51 -11.66 -6.63
C GLY A 150 -3.13 -11.26 -5.28
N VAL A 151 -2.32 -11.16 -4.22
CA VAL A 151 -2.76 -10.65 -2.90
C VAL A 151 -3.23 -9.20 -3.01
N ILE A 152 -2.51 -8.34 -3.73
CA ILE A 152 -2.94 -6.95 -3.96
C ILE A 152 -4.28 -6.92 -4.69
N CYS A 153 -4.43 -7.67 -5.79
CA CYS A 153 -5.71 -7.76 -6.51
C CYS A 153 -6.84 -8.26 -5.61
N LEU A 154 -6.57 -9.27 -4.77
CA LEU A 154 -7.54 -9.76 -3.79
C LEU A 154 -7.94 -8.67 -2.80
N SER A 155 -7.00 -7.85 -2.31
CA SER A 155 -7.31 -6.72 -1.42
C SER A 155 -8.29 -5.73 -2.04
N TRP A 156 -8.17 -5.43 -3.34
CA TRP A 156 -9.12 -4.59 -4.06
C TRP A 156 -10.51 -5.24 -4.14
N VAL A 157 -10.58 -6.53 -4.50
CA VAL A 157 -11.84 -7.28 -4.59
C VAL A 157 -12.54 -7.35 -3.24
N VAL A 158 -11.81 -7.69 -2.18
CA VAL A 158 -12.34 -7.72 -0.80
C VAL A 158 -12.91 -6.35 -0.42
N THR A 159 -12.19 -5.27 -0.73
CA THR A 159 -12.66 -3.91 -0.43
C THR A 159 -13.95 -3.58 -1.19
N VAL A 160 -14.05 -3.91 -2.47
CA VAL A 160 -15.28 -3.74 -3.28
C VAL A 160 -16.45 -4.48 -2.65
N VAL A 161 -16.27 -5.74 -2.25
CA VAL A 161 -17.33 -6.54 -1.61
C VAL A 161 -17.76 -5.93 -0.28
N LEU A 162 -16.83 -5.41 0.52
CA LEU A 162 -17.13 -4.81 1.82
C LEU A 162 -17.81 -3.44 1.73
N THR A 163 -17.56 -2.67 0.67
CA THR A 163 -17.95 -1.25 0.59
C THR A 163 -19.08 -0.98 -0.41
N CYS A 164 -18.99 -1.52 -1.63
CA CYS A 164 -19.88 -1.15 -2.73
C CYS A 164 -21.36 -1.46 -2.47
N PRO A 165 -21.76 -2.60 -1.88
CA PRO A 165 -23.17 -2.87 -1.59
C PRO A 165 -23.80 -1.79 -0.71
N ALA A 166 -23.09 -1.36 0.33
CA ALA A 166 -23.55 -0.31 1.23
C ALA A 166 -23.59 1.06 0.55
N PHE A 167 -22.62 1.38 -0.33
CA PHE A 167 -22.66 2.62 -1.10
C PHE A 167 -23.88 2.70 -2.02
N VAL A 168 -24.30 1.58 -2.61
CA VAL A 168 -25.52 1.52 -3.43
C VAL A 168 -26.76 1.73 -2.56
N VAL A 169 -26.88 1.02 -1.43
CA VAL A 169 -28.05 1.10 -0.54
C VAL A 169 -28.15 2.46 0.18
N TYR A 170 -27.01 2.99 0.61
CA TYR A 170 -26.91 4.22 1.40
C TYR A 170 -26.35 5.39 0.59
N TRP A 171 -26.55 5.41 -0.73
CA TRP A 171 -26.04 6.46 -1.61
C TRP A 171 -26.44 7.87 -1.14
N ASN A 172 -27.71 8.06 -0.76
CA ASN A 172 -28.25 9.28 -0.18
C ASN A 172 -28.17 9.27 1.36
N GLY A 173 -27.08 8.76 1.92
CA GLY A 173 -26.87 8.62 3.37
C GLY A 173 -26.31 9.88 4.05
N PHE A 174 -25.86 10.84 3.25
CA PHE A 174 -25.22 12.06 3.74
C PHE A 174 -25.94 13.30 3.23
N GLU A 175 -25.99 14.32 4.08
CA GLU A 175 -26.35 15.67 3.71
C GLU A 175 -25.12 16.57 3.63
N PHE A 176 -25.10 17.40 2.60
CA PHE A 176 -23.96 18.26 2.28
C PHE A 176 -24.38 19.71 2.27
N TYR A 177 -23.53 20.53 2.89
CA TYR A 177 -23.74 21.96 3.02
C TYR A 177 -22.40 22.68 2.74
N CYS A 178 -22.48 23.87 2.16
CA CYS A 178 -21.30 24.71 1.95
C CYS A 178 -20.72 25.26 3.27
N ASN A 179 -21.55 25.45 4.28
CA ASN A 179 -21.21 26.15 5.53
C ASN A 179 -21.15 25.26 6.79
N LYS A 180 -21.37 23.95 6.65
CA LYS A 180 -21.40 22.99 7.77
C LYS A 180 -20.54 21.76 7.47
N PRO A 181 -20.06 21.04 8.51
CA PRO A 181 -19.45 19.73 8.32
C PRO A 181 -20.45 18.75 7.70
N LEU A 182 -19.92 17.63 7.21
CA LEU A 182 -20.71 16.60 6.55
C LEU A 182 -21.53 15.85 7.60
N ILE A 183 -22.81 15.62 7.31
CA ILE A 183 -23.75 15.01 8.26
C ILE A 183 -24.22 13.68 7.69
N ASN A 184 -23.99 12.60 8.43
CA ASN A 184 -24.52 11.28 8.10
C ASN A 184 -25.91 11.11 8.69
N ILE A 185 -26.95 11.21 7.86
CA ILE A 185 -28.35 11.10 8.29
C ILE A 185 -28.80 9.65 8.49
N LYS A 186 -28.07 8.67 7.94
CA LYS A 186 -28.40 7.25 8.06
C LYS A 186 -27.62 6.52 9.15
N ALA A 187 -26.72 7.21 9.87
CA ALA A 187 -25.91 6.66 10.95
C ALA A 187 -26.74 5.94 12.03
N ALA A 188 -27.96 6.41 12.33
CA ALA A 188 -28.82 5.80 13.34
C ALA A 188 -29.50 4.49 12.89
N THR A 189 -29.52 4.19 11.58
CA THR A 189 -30.20 2.99 11.07
C THR A 189 -29.46 1.72 11.47
N ARG A 190 -30.20 0.64 11.79
CA ARG A 190 -29.59 -0.64 12.22
C ARG A 190 -28.68 -1.23 11.14
N GLY A 191 -29.11 -1.20 9.89
CA GLY A 191 -28.34 -1.75 8.77
C GLY A 191 -27.02 -1.00 8.52
N TYR A 192 -27.01 0.33 8.63
CA TYR A 192 -25.79 1.13 8.48
C TYR A 192 -24.79 0.82 9.59
N ARG A 193 -25.25 0.75 10.85
CA ARG A 193 -24.39 0.39 11.99
C ARG A 193 -23.75 -0.99 11.86
N ILE A 194 -24.51 -1.98 11.39
CA ILE A 194 -23.96 -3.33 11.16
C ILE A 194 -22.87 -3.27 10.09
N TRP A 195 -23.12 -2.58 8.98
CA TRP A 195 -22.12 -2.42 7.93
C TRP A 195 -20.84 -1.72 8.43
N GLU A 196 -21.00 -0.65 9.21
CA GLU A 196 -19.89 0.11 9.80
C GLU A 196 -18.98 -0.77 10.68
N ILE A 197 -19.56 -1.72 11.43
CA ILE A 197 -18.80 -2.70 12.23
C ILE A 197 -17.90 -3.59 11.36
N PHE A 198 -18.41 -4.11 10.24
CA PHE A 198 -17.61 -4.96 9.33
C PHE A 198 -16.55 -4.19 8.57
N HIS A 199 -16.81 -2.90 8.31
CA HIS A 199 -15.94 -2.02 7.55
C HIS A 199 -14.74 -1.48 8.38
N GLY A 200 -14.92 -1.28 9.70
CA GLY A 200 -13.88 -0.75 10.59
C GLY A 200 -13.45 -1.73 11.68
N PRO A 201 -14.23 -1.86 12.78
CA PRO A 201 -13.88 -2.66 13.95
C PRO A 201 -13.42 -4.09 13.65
N VAL A 202 -14.12 -4.83 12.78
CA VAL A 202 -13.74 -6.22 12.46
C VAL A 202 -12.36 -6.30 11.82
N ILE A 203 -12.04 -5.39 10.89
CA ILE A 203 -10.72 -5.34 10.24
C ILE A 203 -9.64 -4.97 11.25
N LEU A 204 -9.93 -4.02 12.15
CA LEU A 204 -9.00 -3.62 13.22
C LEU A 204 -8.78 -4.74 14.24
N CYS A 205 -9.81 -5.53 14.58
CA CYS A 205 -9.67 -6.72 15.41
C CYS A 205 -8.77 -7.76 14.75
N LEU A 206 -8.92 -8.01 13.44
CA LEU A 206 -8.03 -8.89 12.70
C LEU A 206 -6.58 -8.39 12.72
N LEU A 207 -6.37 -7.09 12.50
CA LEU A 207 -5.04 -6.46 12.62
C LEU A 207 -4.44 -6.67 14.01
N LEU A 208 -5.21 -6.40 15.06
CA LEU A 208 -4.78 -6.58 16.45
C LEU A 208 -4.40 -8.04 16.74
N ILE A 209 -5.22 -9.01 16.33
CA ILE A 209 -4.95 -10.44 16.53
C ILE A 209 -3.63 -10.83 15.88
N PHE A 210 -3.41 -10.45 14.61
CA PHE A 210 -2.16 -10.75 13.93
C PHE A 210 -0.96 -10.03 14.58
N GLN A 211 -1.10 -8.77 15.00
CA GLN A 211 -0.03 -8.05 15.71
C GLN A 211 0.34 -8.71 17.03
N LEU A 212 -0.65 -9.06 17.85
CA LEU A 212 -0.42 -9.74 19.13
C LEU A 212 0.28 -11.08 18.92
N ARG A 213 -0.15 -11.85 17.91
CA ARG A 213 0.48 -13.14 17.61
C ARG A 213 1.95 -12.98 17.21
N ILE A 214 2.26 -12.01 16.33
CA ILE A 214 3.65 -11.76 15.92
C ILE A 214 4.49 -11.29 17.12
N MET A 215 3.94 -10.43 17.97
CA MET A 215 4.61 -9.96 19.19
C MET A 215 4.93 -11.12 20.15
N VAL A 216 3.98 -12.04 20.38
CA VAL A 216 4.19 -13.24 21.21
C VAL A 216 5.33 -14.10 20.66
N ILE A 217 5.37 -14.32 19.34
CA ILE A 217 6.46 -15.08 18.71
C ILE A 217 7.79 -14.33 18.87
N ALA A 218 7.80 -13.00 18.67
CA ALA A 218 8.97 -12.15 18.86
C ALA A 218 9.60 -12.30 20.24
N VAL A 219 8.76 -12.12 21.27
CA VAL A 219 9.15 -12.17 22.67
C VAL A 219 9.63 -13.56 23.04
N THR A 220 8.91 -14.61 22.61
CA THR A 220 9.29 -16.00 22.87
C THR A 220 10.65 -16.35 22.28
N VAL A 221 10.92 -15.95 21.04
CA VAL A 221 12.22 -16.18 20.39
C VAL A 221 13.34 -15.43 21.12
N LYS A 222 13.13 -14.15 21.45
CA LYS A 222 14.13 -13.33 22.16
C LYS A 222 14.43 -13.88 23.56
N LEU A 223 13.40 -14.33 24.27
CA LEU A 223 13.54 -14.95 25.59
C LEU A 223 14.34 -16.25 25.52
N ARG A 224 14.08 -17.12 24.53
CA ARG A 224 14.87 -18.35 24.31
C ARG A 224 16.35 -18.04 24.08
N VAL A 225 16.67 -17.05 23.24
CA VAL A 225 18.06 -16.63 23.00
C VAL A 225 18.71 -16.07 24.26
N TYR A 226 17.98 -15.27 25.04
CA TYR A 226 18.48 -14.72 26.30
C TYR A 226 18.79 -15.83 27.32
N LEU A 227 17.88 -16.80 27.48
CA LEU A 227 18.06 -17.95 28.37
C LEU A 227 19.20 -18.87 27.91
N ALA A 228 19.34 -19.08 26.59
CA ALA A 228 20.44 -19.86 26.04
C ALA A 228 21.80 -19.21 26.37
N ARG A 229 21.93 -17.89 26.23
CA ARG A 229 23.18 -17.16 26.59
C ARG A 229 23.57 -17.27 28.07
N ARG A 230 22.63 -17.60 28.96
CA ARG A 230 22.93 -17.88 30.38
C ARG A 230 23.50 -19.29 30.63
N ARG A 231 23.55 -20.17 29.62
CA ARG A 231 24.17 -21.50 29.68
C ARG A 231 25.33 -21.61 28.67
N PRO A 232 26.49 -20.98 28.94
CA PRO A 232 27.57 -20.81 27.97
C PRO A 232 28.13 -22.13 27.41
N GLY A 233 28.16 -23.22 28.19
CA GLY A 233 28.77 -24.49 27.78
C GLY A 233 28.06 -25.27 26.66
N VAL A 234 26.82 -24.94 26.30
CA VAL A 234 26.02 -25.67 25.28
C VAL A 234 25.82 -24.83 24.00
N VAL A 235 26.04 -23.51 24.07
CA VAL A 235 25.69 -22.57 23.00
C VAL A 235 26.71 -22.54 21.87
N ASP A 236 28.01 -22.63 22.17
CA ASP A 236 29.05 -22.53 21.15
C ASP A 236 29.05 -23.70 20.16
N GLN A 237 28.70 -24.91 20.63
CA GLN A 237 28.53 -26.10 19.78
C GLN A 237 27.26 -26.02 18.89
N ALA A 238 26.17 -25.43 19.40
CA ALA A 238 24.92 -25.26 18.65
C ALA A 238 24.94 -24.10 17.65
N LEU A 239 25.75 -23.05 17.90
CA LEU A 239 25.88 -21.89 17.01
C LEU A 239 26.80 -22.15 15.81
N GLN A 240 27.78 -23.05 15.95
CA GLN A 240 28.71 -23.44 14.88
C GLN A 240 28.10 -24.49 13.92
N THR A 241 27.23 -25.35 14.41
CA THR A 241 26.63 -26.45 13.63
C THR A 241 25.41 -26.02 12.81
N ASN A 242 24.79 -24.86 13.11
CA ASN A 242 23.56 -24.43 12.44
C ASN A 242 23.62 -22.93 12.05
N PRO A 243 23.66 -22.57 10.76
CA PRO A 243 23.69 -21.17 10.30
C PRO A 243 22.34 -20.44 10.43
N ALA A 244 21.29 -21.15 10.85
CA ALA A 244 19.94 -20.62 11.06
C ALA A 244 19.86 -19.34 11.92
N PRO A 245 20.63 -19.16 13.02
CA PRO A 245 20.53 -17.97 13.87
C PRO A 245 20.93 -16.67 13.17
N ARG A 246 21.97 -16.69 12.31
CA ARG A 246 22.42 -15.50 11.56
C ARG A 246 21.38 -15.08 10.51
N MET A 247 20.78 -16.07 9.85
CA MET A 247 19.71 -15.83 8.88
C MET A 247 18.46 -15.26 9.56
N VAL A 248 18.11 -15.74 10.76
CA VAL A 248 16.98 -15.20 11.56
C VAL A 248 17.24 -13.76 12.01
N HIS A 249 18.44 -13.40 12.45
CA HIS A 249 18.74 -12.02 12.85
C HIS A 249 18.66 -11.02 11.68
N LEU A 250 19.15 -11.42 10.50
CA LEU A 250 19.04 -10.62 9.28
C LEU A 250 17.57 -10.41 8.89
N VAL A 251 16.77 -11.48 8.96
CA VAL A 251 15.32 -11.45 8.72
C VAL A 251 14.66 -10.48 9.69
N TRP A 252 14.87 -10.61 10.99
CA TRP A 252 14.29 -9.73 12.02
C TRP A 252 14.59 -8.24 11.79
N SER A 253 15.79 -7.89 11.31
CA SER A 253 16.13 -6.50 11.00
C SER A 253 15.27 -5.89 9.89
N SER A 254 14.90 -6.70 8.89
CA SER A 254 14.05 -6.30 7.77
C SER A 254 12.56 -6.23 8.12
N LEU A 255 12.12 -7.00 9.14
CA LEU A 255 10.72 -7.09 9.56
C LEU A 255 10.29 -5.94 10.49
N ARG A 256 11.22 -5.27 11.18
CA ARG A 256 10.92 -4.21 12.16
C ARG A 256 10.10 -3.06 11.58
N ALA A 257 10.45 -2.58 10.38
CA ALA A 257 9.75 -1.46 9.76
C ALA A 257 8.26 -1.76 9.54
N SER A 258 7.94 -2.93 9.00
CA SER A 258 6.54 -3.36 8.80
C SER A 258 5.80 -3.50 10.13
N MET A 259 6.44 -4.00 11.19
CA MET A 259 5.81 -4.08 12.52
C MET A 259 5.44 -2.70 13.08
N PHE A 260 6.32 -1.71 12.94
CA PHE A 260 6.01 -0.34 13.36
C PHE A 260 4.90 0.29 12.51
N ILE A 261 4.88 0.04 11.19
CA ILE A 261 3.78 0.49 10.32
C ILE A 261 2.46 -0.09 10.81
N LEU A 262 2.42 -1.39 11.10
CA LEU A 262 1.20 -2.03 11.57
C LEU A 262 0.77 -1.53 12.95
N PHE A 263 1.72 -1.27 13.85
CA PHE A 263 1.44 -0.68 15.16
C PHE A 263 0.86 0.73 15.05
N PHE A 264 1.50 1.64 14.30
CA PHE A 264 1.01 3.00 14.14
C PHE A 264 -0.29 3.08 13.33
N GLY A 265 -0.48 2.19 12.34
CA GLY A 265 -1.77 2.03 11.66
C GLY A 265 -2.87 1.63 12.63
N LEU A 266 -2.66 0.57 13.40
CA LEU A 266 -3.64 0.13 14.42
C LEU A 266 -3.95 1.24 15.44
N LEU A 267 -2.93 1.98 15.90
CA LEU A 267 -3.11 3.05 16.87
C LEU A 267 -3.87 4.25 16.28
N ALA A 268 -3.62 4.60 15.02
CA ALA A 268 -4.28 5.72 14.34
C ALA A 268 -5.78 5.49 14.16
N ASP A 269 -6.18 4.24 13.95
CA ASP A 269 -7.57 3.86 13.65
C ASP A 269 -8.35 3.30 14.86
N LEU A 270 -7.66 3.07 15.98
CA LEU A 270 -8.28 2.57 17.22
C LEU A 270 -9.48 3.41 17.71
N PRO A 271 -9.45 4.76 17.70
CA PRO A 271 -10.60 5.55 18.15
C PRO A 271 -11.87 5.28 17.34
N PHE A 272 -11.75 5.00 16.05
CA PHE A 272 -12.89 4.72 15.17
C PHE A 272 -13.57 3.39 15.53
N ALA A 273 -12.83 2.43 16.12
CA ALA A 273 -13.41 1.19 16.61
C ALA A 273 -14.21 1.35 17.91
N LEU A 274 -13.96 2.43 18.66
CA LEU A 274 -14.46 2.62 20.02
C LEU A 274 -15.59 3.65 20.13
N ASP A 275 -16.16 4.10 19.01
CA ASP A 275 -17.16 5.17 18.91
C ASP A 275 -16.72 6.43 19.70
N PRO A 276 -15.96 7.37 19.10
CA PRO A 276 -15.35 8.50 19.82
C PRO A 276 -16.31 9.32 20.69
N GLU A 277 -17.56 9.43 20.25
CA GLU A 277 -18.65 10.14 20.94
C GLU A 277 -19.04 9.51 22.28
N ARG A 278 -18.80 8.21 22.46
CA ARG A 278 -18.96 7.52 23.75
C ARG A 278 -17.78 7.76 24.69
N LEU A 279 -16.59 8.02 24.14
CA LEU A 279 -15.37 8.20 24.93
C LEU A 279 -15.27 9.60 25.55
N THR A 280 -15.77 10.62 24.86
CA THR A 280 -15.68 12.01 25.34
C THR A 280 -16.73 12.92 24.72
N SER A 281 -17.24 13.88 25.52
CA SER A 281 -18.12 14.95 25.04
C SER A 281 -17.36 16.22 24.67
N ASN A 282 -16.04 16.27 24.87
CA ASN A 282 -15.24 17.45 24.56
C ASN A 282 -15.04 17.58 23.03
N ARG A 283 -15.57 18.66 22.45
CA ARG A 283 -15.53 18.92 21.00
C ARG A 283 -14.12 18.99 20.42
N ILE A 284 -13.14 19.47 21.19
CA ILE A 284 -11.74 19.55 20.75
C ILE A 284 -11.15 18.15 20.64
N VAL A 285 -11.38 17.32 21.66
CA VAL A 285 -10.88 15.94 21.69
C VAL A 285 -11.54 15.11 20.60
N LEU A 286 -12.86 15.21 20.42
CA LEU A 286 -13.57 14.53 19.32
C LEU A 286 -12.98 14.88 17.96
N ARG A 287 -12.71 16.16 17.71
CA ARG A 287 -12.09 16.62 16.47
C ARG A 287 -10.70 15.99 16.26
N ILE A 288 -9.89 15.86 17.31
CA ILE A 288 -8.57 15.19 17.24
C ILE A 288 -8.74 13.70 16.94
N LEU A 289 -9.66 13.01 17.63
CA LEU A 289 -9.93 11.58 17.44
C LEU A 289 -10.39 11.27 16.01
N PHE A 290 -11.27 12.10 15.43
CA PHE A 290 -11.70 11.96 14.04
C PHE A 290 -10.61 12.28 13.01
N MET A 291 -9.57 13.03 13.39
CA MET A 291 -8.42 13.29 12.52
C MET A 291 -7.33 12.21 12.63
N LEU A 292 -7.32 11.40 13.68
CA LEU A 292 -6.28 10.41 13.94
C LEU A 292 -6.04 9.41 12.78
N PRO A 293 -7.08 8.90 12.10
CA PRO A 293 -6.90 8.06 10.89
C PRO A 293 -6.10 8.76 9.77
N THR A 294 -6.13 10.08 9.70
CA THR A 294 -5.34 10.86 8.72
C THR A 294 -3.84 10.66 8.94
N ILE A 295 -3.41 10.51 10.19
CA ILE A 295 -2.01 10.27 10.56
C ILE A 295 -1.51 8.95 9.96
N GLN A 296 -2.40 7.97 9.77
CA GLN A 296 -2.06 6.68 9.14
C GLN A 296 -1.36 6.86 7.79
N HIS A 297 -1.77 7.87 7.06
CA HIS A 297 -1.30 8.15 5.71
C HIS A 297 -0.09 9.10 5.67
N MET A 298 0.50 9.44 6.81
CA MET A 298 1.59 10.42 6.92
C MET A 298 2.85 9.87 7.58
N TYR A 299 2.75 8.94 8.53
CA TYR A 299 3.90 8.50 9.32
C TYR A 299 4.91 7.63 8.53
N SER A 300 4.50 7.03 7.42
CA SER A 300 5.25 5.95 6.77
C SER A 300 6.66 6.33 6.30
N PRO A 301 6.95 7.54 5.76
CA PRO A 301 8.32 7.95 5.43
C PRO A 301 9.26 7.91 6.65
N VAL A 302 8.80 8.42 7.80
CA VAL A 302 9.59 8.46 9.03
C VAL A 302 9.90 7.03 9.48
N VAL A 303 8.92 6.14 9.44
CA VAL A 303 9.12 4.73 9.82
C VAL A 303 10.07 4.02 8.85
N TYR A 304 9.97 4.26 7.54
CA TYR A 304 10.91 3.69 6.57
C TYR A 304 12.33 4.21 6.76
N LEU A 305 12.51 5.49 7.06
CA LEU A 305 13.84 6.06 7.32
C LEU A 305 14.46 5.50 8.61
N LEU A 306 13.69 5.34 9.68
CA LEU A 306 14.20 4.85 10.96
C LEU A 306 14.55 3.35 10.91
N PHE A 307 13.68 2.54 10.30
CA PHE A 307 13.72 1.09 10.47
C PHE A 307 14.04 0.31 9.19
N PHE A 308 14.09 0.95 8.02
CA PHE A 308 14.35 0.28 6.74
C PHE A 308 15.73 0.67 6.18
N PRO A 309 16.81 -0.07 6.52
CA PRO A 309 18.18 0.33 6.16
C PRO A 309 18.40 0.39 4.65
N GLN A 310 17.75 -0.50 3.89
CA GLN A 310 17.81 -0.50 2.43
C GLN A 310 17.14 0.74 1.82
N PHE A 311 16.06 1.25 2.41
CA PHE A 311 15.41 2.50 1.99
C PHE A 311 16.36 3.69 2.15
N ARG A 312 17.03 3.81 3.29
CA ARG A 312 18.08 4.82 3.51
C ARG A 312 19.23 4.70 2.52
N ALA A 313 19.67 3.48 2.21
CA ALA A 313 20.76 3.25 1.25
C ALA A 313 20.36 3.68 -0.18
N VAL A 314 19.09 3.53 -0.57
CA VAL A 314 18.58 4.04 -1.84
C VAL A 314 18.53 5.57 -1.81
N LEU A 315 18.01 6.17 -0.74
CA LEU A 315 17.97 7.62 -0.58
C LEU A 315 19.36 8.24 -0.63
N ALA A 316 20.33 7.70 0.13
CA ALA A 316 21.71 8.19 0.14
C ALA A 316 22.35 8.16 -1.26
N ARG A 317 22.10 7.08 -2.03
CA ARG A 317 22.56 6.99 -3.42
C ARG A 317 21.89 8.02 -4.33
N ALA A 318 20.58 8.24 -4.16
CA ALA A 318 19.86 9.26 -4.92
C ALA A 318 20.38 10.67 -4.62
N CYS A 319 20.57 11.00 -3.33
CA CYS A 319 21.16 12.28 -2.90
C CYS A 319 22.58 12.46 -3.45
N ALA A 320 23.41 11.41 -3.43
CA ALA A 320 24.76 11.45 -3.97
C ALA A 320 24.80 11.65 -5.49
N LEU A 321 23.77 11.22 -6.23
CA LEU A 321 23.65 11.49 -7.67
C LEU A 321 23.21 12.93 -7.94
N LEU A 322 22.33 13.49 -7.10
CA LEU A 322 21.88 14.88 -7.21
C LEU A 322 22.97 15.88 -6.82
N SER A 323 23.86 15.51 -5.90
CA SER A 323 24.96 16.37 -5.44
C SER A 323 26.22 16.29 -6.31
N ARG A 324 26.26 15.42 -7.32
CA ARG A 324 27.38 15.39 -8.27
C ARG A 324 27.36 16.65 -9.13
N PRO A 325 28.44 17.46 -9.16
CA PRO A 325 28.50 18.59 -10.06
C PRO A 325 28.39 18.10 -11.50
N VAL A 326 27.57 18.78 -12.31
CA VAL A 326 27.47 18.56 -13.75
C VAL A 326 28.83 18.91 -14.37
N MET A 327 29.77 17.96 -14.40
CA MET A 327 30.96 18.09 -15.22
C MET A 327 30.50 18.11 -16.67
N ARG A 328 30.59 19.29 -17.30
CA ARG A 328 30.53 19.45 -18.75
C ARG A 328 31.46 18.41 -19.39
N PRO A 329 31.07 17.76 -20.50
CA PRO A 329 31.99 16.88 -21.21
C PRO A 329 33.16 17.73 -21.69
N GLN A 330 34.33 17.53 -21.09
CA GLN A 330 35.58 18.07 -21.61
C GLN A 330 35.76 17.45 -23.00
N ARG A 331 35.65 18.28 -24.05
CA ARG A 331 36.06 17.93 -25.42
C ARG A 331 37.44 17.30 -25.33
N ARG A 332 37.53 15.98 -25.46
CA ARG A 332 38.76 15.33 -25.90
C ARG A 332 38.93 15.74 -27.36
N SER A 333 39.68 16.81 -27.59
CA SER A 333 40.20 17.12 -28.91
C SER A 333 41.01 15.91 -29.38
N ALA A 334 40.55 15.32 -30.47
CA ALA A 334 41.26 14.29 -31.20
C ALA A 334 42.51 14.88 -31.86
N GLN A 335 43.65 14.20 -31.73
CA GLN A 335 44.76 14.32 -32.67
C GLN A 335 45.44 12.93 -32.80
N PRO A 336 45.51 12.34 -34.00
CA PRO A 336 46.38 11.22 -34.34
C PRO A 336 47.70 11.70 -34.99
N PRO A 337 48.70 10.81 -35.21
CA PRO A 337 50.09 11.04 -34.83
C PRO A 337 51.07 11.22 -36.01
N ILE A 338 52.27 11.77 -35.75
CA ILE A 338 53.42 11.73 -36.67
C ILE A 338 54.74 11.60 -35.88
N GLY A 339 55.55 10.57 -36.19
CA GLY A 339 57.01 10.69 -36.30
C GLY A 339 57.94 10.14 -35.19
N ASN A 340 58.66 9.05 -35.54
CA ASN A 340 60.02 8.63 -35.13
C ASN A 340 60.17 7.88 -33.78
N ALA A 341 60.43 6.55 -33.78
CA ALA A 341 61.74 5.85 -33.87
C ALA A 341 62.64 6.18 -32.65
N ALA A 342 63.15 5.25 -31.83
CA ALA A 342 63.71 3.93 -32.12
C ALA A 342 63.94 3.09 -30.83
N PHE A 343 64.31 1.82 -31.05
CA PHE A 343 64.99 0.84 -30.18
C PHE A 343 64.21 -0.19 -29.33
N ALA A 344 64.68 -1.44 -29.51
CA ALA A 344 64.66 -2.60 -28.63
C ALA A 344 63.45 -3.57 -28.68
N MET A 345 63.45 -4.39 -29.74
CA MET A 345 63.56 -5.87 -29.71
C MET A 345 63.14 -6.60 -28.42
N VAL A 346 62.21 -7.56 -28.53
CA VAL A 346 62.38 -9.01 -28.22
C VAL A 346 61.02 -9.74 -28.26
N SER A 347 60.92 -10.64 -29.24
CA SER A 347 60.14 -11.89 -29.39
C SER A 347 58.74 -12.08 -28.76
N VAL A 348 57.72 -12.30 -29.62
CA VAL A 348 56.72 -13.39 -29.46
C VAL A 348 56.25 -13.84 -30.86
N PRO A 349 56.17 -15.15 -31.18
CA PRO A 349 55.75 -15.62 -32.48
C PRO A 349 54.23 -15.78 -32.63
N VAL A 350 53.83 -15.44 -33.86
CA VAL A 350 52.64 -15.72 -34.68
C VAL A 350 51.80 -16.97 -34.30
N ALA A 351 50.48 -16.77 -34.17
CA ALA A 351 49.45 -17.62 -34.77
C ALA A 351 48.08 -16.88 -34.86
N ARG A 352 47.70 -16.50 -36.08
CA ARG A 352 46.31 -16.34 -36.58
C ARG A 352 46.00 -17.60 -37.43
N PRO A 353 44.76 -17.98 -37.82
CA PRO A 353 43.67 -17.08 -38.26
C PRO A 353 42.20 -17.55 -37.93
N VAL A 354 41.25 -16.62 -37.76
CA VAL A 354 40.15 -16.25 -38.70
C VAL A 354 38.95 -17.22 -38.73
N ALA A 355 37.76 -16.70 -38.37
CA ALA A 355 36.52 -16.68 -39.19
C ALA A 355 35.25 -16.75 -38.31
N ARG A 356 34.49 -15.65 -38.28
CA ARG A 356 33.02 -15.71 -38.23
C ARG A 356 32.52 -15.79 -39.68
N PRO A 357 31.34 -16.35 -39.94
CA PRO A 357 30.22 -15.43 -40.19
C PRO A 357 28.88 -15.84 -39.56
N VAL A 358 28.05 -14.80 -39.52
CA VAL A 358 26.66 -14.62 -39.11
C VAL A 358 25.67 -15.55 -39.82
N ALA A 359 24.65 -16.06 -39.11
CA ALA A 359 23.26 -16.10 -39.58
C ALA A 359 22.27 -16.55 -38.48
N ARG A 360 21.28 -15.70 -38.16
CA ARG A 360 19.93 -16.12 -37.73
C ARG A 360 19.10 -16.29 -39.01
N PRO A 361 18.10 -17.20 -39.05
CA PRO A 361 16.74 -16.72 -38.85
C PRO A 361 15.82 -17.68 -38.06
N VAL A 362 14.70 -17.07 -37.65
CA VAL A 362 13.53 -17.59 -36.94
C VAL A 362 12.74 -18.59 -37.78
N ALA A 363 12.26 -19.70 -37.18
CA ALA A 363 10.94 -20.30 -37.47
C ALA A 363 10.57 -21.39 -36.44
N ARG A 364 9.40 -21.27 -35.82
CA ARG A 364 8.62 -22.41 -35.29
C ARG A 364 8.01 -23.17 -36.48
N PRO A 365 7.75 -24.48 -36.35
CA PRO A 365 6.34 -24.87 -36.21
C PRO A 365 6.08 -26.02 -35.22
N VAL A 366 4.79 -26.11 -34.90
CA VAL A 366 4.04 -27.02 -34.03
C VAL A 366 4.03 -28.46 -34.57
N ALA A 367 4.11 -29.46 -33.68
CA ALA A 367 3.39 -30.74 -33.81
C ALA A 367 3.41 -31.54 -32.48
N GLN A 368 2.24 -31.74 -31.88
CA GLN A 368 1.94 -32.91 -31.04
C GLN A 368 1.80 -34.15 -31.94
N PRO A 369 1.91 -35.36 -31.38
CA PRO A 369 0.67 -36.11 -31.20
C PRO A 369 0.52 -36.82 -29.83
N VAL A 370 -0.75 -36.99 -29.49
CA VAL A 370 -1.35 -37.73 -28.37
C VAL A 370 -1.48 -39.21 -28.75
N ALA A 371 -1.25 -40.14 -27.80
CA ALA A 371 -2.05 -41.38 -27.62
C ALA A 371 -1.63 -42.15 -26.34
N GLN A 372 -2.57 -42.28 -25.39
CA GLN A 372 -2.65 -43.29 -24.30
C GLN A 372 -3.22 -44.62 -24.89
N PRO A 373 -3.63 -45.69 -24.14
CA PRO A 373 -3.65 -45.98 -22.69
C PRO A 373 -3.24 -47.42 -22.29
N VAL A 374 -3.08 -47.71 -20.99
CA VAL A 374 -3.24 -49.07 -20.45
C VAL A 374 -4.17 -49.03 -19.25
N ALA A 375 -5.40 -49.49 -19.46
CA ALA A 375 -6.36 -49.86 -18.44
C ALA A 375 -6.16 -51.35 -18.08
N ARG A 376 -6.24 -51.69 -16.79
CA ARG A 376 -6.46 -53.07 -16.32
C ARG A 376 -7.91 -53.23 -15.85
N PRO A 377 -8.60 -54.33 -16.20
CA PRO A 377 -10.01 -54.52 -15.85
C PRO A 377 -10.22 -55.11 -14.46
N VAL A 378 -11.45 -54.90 -13.99
CA VAL A 378 -12.09 -55.30 -12.73
C VAL A 378 -12.67 -56.72 -12.83
N ALA A 379 -12.69 -57.48 -11.73
CA ALA A 379 -13.74 -58.47 -11.44
C ALA A 379 -13.95 -58.64 -9.92
N ARG A 380 -15.24 -58.62 -9.50
CA ARG A 380 -15.85 -58.60 -8.15
C ARG A 380 -16.08 -60.05 -7.58
N PRO A 381 -17.06 -60.31 -6.67
CA PRO A 381 -17.23 -59.98 -5.23
C PRO A 381 -17.47 -61.25 -4.35
N ARG A 382 -17.64 -61.13 -3.02
CA ARG A 382 -18.50 -62.04 -2.23
C ARG A 382 -18.98 -61.40 -0.92
N CYS A 383 -20.27 -61.62 -0.63
CA CYS A 383 -21.01 -61.15 0.54
C CYS A 383 -21.11 -62.23 1.64
N LEU A 384 -21.58 -61.77 2.82
CA LEU A 384 -22.34 -62.46 3.89
C LEU A 384 -21.54 -63.27 4.94
N PRO A 385 -22.10 -63.46 6.16
CA PRO A 385 -23.45 -63.12 6.65
C PRO A 385 -23.56 -61.82 7.46
#